data_AF-A0A533U123-F1
#
_entry.id   AF-A0A533U123-F1
#
_cell.length_a   1.000
_cell.length_b   1.000
_cell.length_c   1.000
_cell.angle_alpha   90.00
_cell.angle_beta   90.00
_cell.angle_gamma   90.00
#
_symmetry.space_group_name_H-M   'P 1'
#
loop_
_entity.id
_entity.type
_entity.pdbx_description
1 polymer ?
#
loop_
_entity_poly.entity_id
_entity_poly.type
_entity_poly.pdbx_seq_one_letter_code
_entity_poly.pdbx_strand_id
1 'polypeptide(L)' 'MNFSATAYVLFTALLALVMLGLIIYYYNPKRKQEVEKPKHRMLDEDE' A
#
# COMPACT_ATOMS: atom_id res chain seq x y z
N MET A 1 29.21 5.71 -16.89
CA MET A 1 28.76 5.28 -15.55
C MET A 1 29.22 3.84 -15.36
N ASN A 2 29.80 3.50 -14.20
CA ASN A 2 30.21 2.13 -13.89
C ASN A 2 28.95 1.23 -13.83
N PHE A 3 29.01 0.02 -14.39
CA PHE A 3 27.91 -0.95 -14.39
C PHE A 3 27.35 -1.19 -12.98
N SER A 4 28.24 -1.31 -12.00
CA SER A 4 27.86 -1.48 -10.59
C SER A 4 27.03 -0.31 -10.08
N ALA A 5 27.41 0.94 -10.41
CA ALA A 5 26.69 2.13 -9.96
C ALA A 5 25.27 2.18 -10.56
N THR A 6 25.12 1.85 -11.83
CA THR A 6 23.79 1.76 -12.48
C THR A 6 22.94 0.66 -11.85
N ALA A 7 23.52 -0.51 -11.57
CA ALA A 7 22.81 -1.62 -10.93
C ALA A 7 22.32 -1.25 -9.51
N TYR A 8 23.15 -0.58 -8.70
CA TYR A 8 22.73 -0.11 -7.37
C TYR A 8 21.57 0.87 -7.46
N VAL A 9 21.65 1.86 -8.35
CA VAL A 9 20.57 2.86 -8.51
C VAL A 9 19.26 2.20 -8.94
N LEU A 10 19.30 1.29 -9.91
CA LEU A 10 18.11 0.56 -10.36
C LEU A 10 17.53 -0.32 -9.25
N PHE A 11 18.38 -1.03 -8.51
CA PHE A 11 17.93 -1.88 -7.40
C PHE A 11 17.26 -1.05 -6.30
N THR A 12 17.88 0.06 -5.89
CA THR A 12 17.32 0.97 -4.88
C THR A 12 16.00 1.59 -5.35
N ALA A 13 15.91 1.99 -6.62
CA ALA A 13 14.68 2.53 -7.18
C ALA A 13 13.56 1.47 -7.19
N LEU A 14 13.87 0.23 -7.56
CA LEU A 14 12.92 -0.88 -7.57
C LEU A 14 12.42 -1.20 -6.15
N LEU A 15 13.32 -1.22 -5.17
CA LEU A 15 12.96 -1.40 -3.76
C LEU A 15 12.01 -0.30 -3.29
N ALA A 16 12.32 0.96 -3.60
CA ALA A 16 11.47 2.10 -3.25
C ALA A 16 10.06 2.00 -3.90
N LEU A 17 9.99 1.58 -5.16
CA LEU A 17 8.71 1.35 -5.85
C LEU A 17 7.89 0.23 -5.22
N VAL A 18 8.52 -0.88 -4.82
CA VAL A 18 7.83 -1.96 -4.10
C VAL A 18 7.26 -1.46 -2.77
N MET A 19 8.05 -0.72 -1.99
CA MET A 19 7.58 -0.15 -0.73
C MET A 19 6.41 0.84 -0.94
N LEU A 20 6.52 1.73 -1.92
CA LEU A 20 5.43 2.64 -2.29
C LEU A 20 4.17 1.88 -2.72
N GLY A 21 4.31 0.82 -3.51
CA GLY A 21 3.22 -0.05 -3.93
C GLY A 21 2.51 -0.69 -2.74
N LEU A 22 3.26 -1.18 -1.75
CA LEU A 22 2.70 -1.74 -0.51
C LEU A 22 1.93 -0.69 0.29
N ILE A 23 2.48 0.51 0.44
CA ILE A 23 1.81 1.62 1.14
C ILE A 23 0.48 1.93 0.44
N ILE A 24 0.51 2.14 -0.88
CA ILE A 24 -0.70 2.44 -1.66
C ILE A 24 -1.72 1.30 -1.54
N TYR A 25 -1.28 0.04 -1.60
CA TYR A 25 -2.15 -1.13 -1.49
C TYR A 25 -2.85 -1.22 -0.12
N TYR A 26 -2.08 -1.07 0.97
CA TYR A 26 -2.61 -1.19 2.34
C TYR A 26 -3.40 0.03 2.78
N TYR A 27 -2.96 1.22 2.41
CA TYR A 27 -3.62 2.48 2.79
C TYR A 27 -4.66 2.92 1.76
N ASN A 28 -5.01 2.08 0.79
CA ASN A 28 -6.08 2.40 -0.15
C ASN A 28 -7.41 2.56 0.63
N PRO A 29 -7.98 3.78 0.69
CA PRO A 29 -9.21 4.03 1.44
C PRO A 29 -10.39 3.21 0.93
N LYS A 30 -10.35 2.74 -0.33
CA LYS A 30 -11.38 1.83 -0.87
C LYS A 30 -11.40 0.49 -0.14
N ARG A 31 -10.24 -0.08 0.18
CA ARG A 31 -10.16 -1.34 0.96
C ARG A 31 -10.55 -1.12 2.41
N LYS A 32 -10.13 0.02 2.98
CA LYS A 32 -10.48 0.38 4.36
C LYS A 32 -12.00 0.43 4.53
N GLN A 33 -12.71 1.12 3.65
CA GLN A 33 -14.17 1.20 3.70
C GLN A 33 -14.84 -0.14 3.52
N GLU A 34 -14.38 -0.99 2.60
CA GLU A 34 -14.95 -2.32 2.36
C GLU A 34 -14.77 -3.26 3.57
N VAL A 35 -13.61 -3.21 4.24
CA VAL A 35 -13.32 -4.01 5.45
C VAL A 35 -14.02 -3.45 6.69
N GLU A 36 -14.22 -2.13 6.78
CA GLU A 36 -14.90 -1.48 7.91
C GLU A 36 -16.43 -1.49 7.77
N LYS A 37 -16.96 -1.65 6.56
CA LYS A 37 -18.42 -1.69 6.28
C LYS A 37 -19.20 -2.70 7.13
N PRO A 38 -18.73 -3.94 7.36
CA PRO A 38 -19.41 -4.90 8.23
C PRO A 38 -19.40 -4.47 9.70
N LYS A 39 -18.36 -3.74 10.13
CA LYS A 39 -18.24 -3.24 11.50
C LYS A 39 -19.19 -2.06 11.74
N HIS A 40 -19.36 -1.17 10.77
CA HIS A 40 -20.35 -0.10 10.84
C HIS A 40 -21.79 -0.63 10.85
N ARG A 41 -22.07 -1.67 10.05
CA ARG A 41 -23.40 -2.32 10.06
C ARG A 41 -23.81 -2.85 11.45
N MET A 42 -22.87 -3.34 12.25
CA MET A 42 -23.17 -3.79 13.62
C MET A 42 -23.56 -2.65 14.57
N LEU A 43 -23.12 -1.42 14.29
CA LEU A 43 -23.43 -0.25 15.11
C LEU A 43 -24.78 0.38 14.72
N ASP A 44 -25.15 0.30 13.43
CA ASP A 44 -26.40 0.86 12.91
C ASP A 44 -27.63 -0.02 13.21
N GLU A 45 -27.45 -1.31 13.55
CA GLU A 45 -28.54 -2.24 13.90
C GLU A 45 -28.95 -2.17 15.39
N ASP A 46 -28.17 -1.47 16.22
CA ASP A 46 -28.42 -1.29 17.66
C ASP A 46 -29.23 -0.01 18.01
N GLU A 47 -29.63 0.78 17.00
CA GLU A 47 -30.51 1.97 17.11
C GLU A 47 -31.91 1.71 16.54
#